data_AF-A0A524HZA7-F1
#
_entry.id   AF-A0A524HZA7-F1
#
_cell.length_a   1.000
_cell.length_b   1.000
_cell.length_c   1.000
_cell.angle_alpha   90.00
_cell.angle_beta   90.00
_cell.angle_gamma   90.00
#
_symmetry.space_group_name_H-M   'P 1'
#
loop_
_entity.id
_entity.type
_entity.pdbx_description
1 polymer ?
#
loop_
_entity_poly.entity_id
_entity_poly.type
_entity_poly.pdbx_seq_one_letter_code
_entity_poly.pdbx_strand_id
1 'polypeptide(L)'
;MSALGLHKLLERNIGLLIFGILIVSAIGGLVQVLPSIFQDSLRTPSTGTQPYSPLQLVGRDIYIREYCSVCHSQQIRPLYAEIKRYGPYSRAGEFVYDRPFLWGSKRTGPDL
;
A
#
# COMPACT_ATOMS: atom_id res chain seq x y z
N MET A 1 -27.61 -20.43 -21.88
CA MET A 1 -28.48 -19.57 -21.04
C MET A 1 -28.29 -18.13 -21.51
N SER A 2 -29.37 -17.36 -21.70
CA SER A 2 -29.24 -15.93 -22.03
C SER A 2 -28.79 -15.12 -20.81
N ALA A 3 -28.09 -14.01 -21.02
CA ALA A 3 -27.65 -13.11 -19.95
C ALA A 3 -28.82 -12.64 -19.06
N LEU A 4 -29.96 -12.36 -19.70
CA LEU A 4 -31.21 -11.98 -19.01
C LEU A 4 -31.76 -13.11 -18.11
N GLY A 5 -31.63 -14.37 -18.55
CA GLY A 5 -32.05 -15.53 -17.76
C GLY A 5 -31.15 -15.78 -16.55
N LEU A 6 -29.84 -15.61 -16.71
CA LEU A 6 -28.87 -15.71 -15.61
C LEU A 6 -29.10 -14.60 -14.57
N HIS A 7 -29.31 -13.37 -15.02
CA HIS A 7 -29.57 -12.22 -14.16
C HIS A 7 -30.80 -12.45 -13.27
N LYS A 8 -31.93 -12.85 -13.86
CA LYS A 8 -33.17 -13.15 -13.12
C LYS A 8 -33.00 -14.31 -12.11
N LEU A 9 -32.14 -15.28 -12.42
CA LEU A 9 -31.84 -16.39 -11.51
C LEU A 9 -31.01 -15.93 -10.30
N LEU A 10 -30.03 -15.05 -10.49
CA LEU A 10 -29.21 -14.51 -9.41
C LEU A 10 -30.02 -13.59 -8.48
N GLU A 11 -30.84 -12.69 -9.02
CA GLU A 11 -31.63 -11.75 -8.21
C GLU A 11 -32.69 -12.45 -7.35
N ARG A 12 -33.26 -13.56 -7.85
CA ARG A 12 -34.27 -14.31 -7.10
C ARG A 12 -33.68 -15.16 -5.97
N ASN A 13 -32.37 -15.41 -5.97
CA ASN A 13 -31.68 -16.29 -5.03
C ASN A 13 -30.62 -15.53 -4.23
N ILE A 14 -30.96 -15.10 -3.02
CA ILE A 14 -30.07 -14.30 -2.16
C ILE A 14 -28.71 -14.98 -1.90
N GLY A 15 -28.69 -16.31 -1.70
CA GLY A 15 -27.44 -17.06 -1.48
C GLY A 15 -26.52 -17.03 -2.70
N LEU A 16 -27.08 -17.18 -3.91
CA LEU A 16 -26.31 -17.08 -5.16
C LEU A 16 -25.81 -15.66 -5.41
N LEU A 17 -26.62 -14.64 -5.07
CA LEU A 17 -26.23 -13.25 -5.18
C LEU A 17 -25.04 -12.91 -4.26
N ILE A 18 -25.12 -13.29 -2.97
CA ILE A 18 -24.02 -13.08 -2.01
C ILE A 18 -22.75 -13.78 -2.49
N PHE A 19 -22.86 -15.05 -2.91
CA PHE A 19 -21.72 -15.79 -3.43
C PHE A 19 -21.10 -15.13 -4.66
N GLY A 20 -21.92 -14.65 -5.60
CA GLY A 20 -21.47 -13.91 -6.77
C GLY A 20 -20.73 -12.61 -6.40
N ILE A 21 -21.25 -11.83 -5.45
CA ILE A 21 -20.61 -10.60 -4.97
C ILE A 21 -19.24 -10.92 -4.35
N LEU A 22 -19.15 -11.95 -3.51
CA LEU A 22 -17.91 -12.35 -2.86
C LEU A 22 -16.85 -12.78 -3.88
N ILE A 23 -17.23 -13.55 -4.89
CA ILE A 23 -16.30 -13.95 -5.96
C ILE A 23 -15.79 -12.71 -6.70
N VAL A 24 -16.71 -11.85 -7.16
CA VAL A 24 -16.33 -10.70 -7.99
C VAL A 24 -15.47 -9.70 -7.21
N SER A 25 -15.79 -9.44 -5.94
CA SER A 25 -15.00 -8.53 -5.10
C SER A 25 -13.62 -9.11 -4.73
N ALA A 26 -13.51 -10.42 -4.54
CA ALA A 26 -12.24 -11.09 -4.22
C ALA A 26 -11.23 -11.05 -5.37
N ILE A 27 -11.69 -11.03 -6.63
CA ILE A 27 -10.80 -11.01 -7.80
C ILE A 27 -9.81 -9.83 -7.75
N GLY A 28 -10.27 -8.64 -7.35
CA GLY A 28 -9.40 -7.46 -7.26
C GLY A 28 -8.25 -7.64 -6.26
N GLY A 29 -8.57 -8.12 -5.05
CA GLY A 29 -7.57 -8.43 -4.02
C GLY A 29 -6.62 -9.54 -4.46
N LEU A 30 -7.14 -10.59 -5.11
CA LEU A 30 -6.34 -11.71 -5.60
C LEU A 30 -5.31 -11.27 -6.64
N VAL A 31 -5.74 -10.47 -7.62
CA VAL A 31 -4.89 -10.02 -8.74
C VAL A 31 -3.88 -8.96 -8.31
N GLN A 32 -4.21 -8.12 -7.32
CA GLN A 32 -3.30 -7.06 -6.86
C GLN A 32 -2.34 -7.56 -5.77
N VAL A 33 -2.85 -8.24 -4.74
CA VAL A 33 -2.06 -8.55 -3.54
C VAL A 33 -1.15 -9.76 -3.76
N LEU A 34 -1.64 -10.85 -4.38
CA LEU A 34 -0.83 -12.06 -4.51
C LEU A 34 0.45 -11.82 -5.32
N PRO A 35 0.42 -11.19 -6.52
CA PRO A 35 1.64 -10.96 -7.27
C PRO A 35 2.62 -10.06 -6.51
N SER A 36 2.13 -9.00 -5.86
CA SER A 36 2.97 -8.08 -5.08
C SER A 36 3.63 -8.77 -3.89
N ILE A 37 2.94 -9.73 -3.25
CA ILE A 37 3.56 -10.55 -2.22
C ILE A 37 4.75 -11.28 -2.81
N PHE A 38 4.67 -11.95 -3.96
CA PHE A 38 5.79 -12.75 -4.49
C PHE A 38 6.81 -11.98 -5.35
N GLN A 39 6.69 -10.65 -5.44
CA GLN A 39 7.54 -9.83 -6.29
C GLN A 39 8.86 -9.45 -5.58
N ASP A 40 10.00 -9.91 -6.11
CA ASP A 40 11.33 -9.69 -5.50
C ASP A 40 11.71 -8.20 -5.40
N SER A 41 11.31 -7.37 -6.37
CA SER A 41 11.61 -5.93 -6.35
C SER A 41 10.93 -5.19 -5.19
N LEU A 42 9.95 -5.79 -4.52
CA LEU A 42 9.27 -5.22 -3.34
C LEU A 42 9.78 -5.79 -2.01
N ARG A 43 10.54 -6.90 -2.06
CA ARG A 43 11.07 -7.59 -0.87
C ARG A 43 12.57 -7.37 -0.66
N THR A 44 13.29 -7.01 -1.70
CA THR A 44 14.74 -6.83 -1.65
C THR A 44 15.09 -5.47 -1.05
N PRO A 45 15.86 -5.42 0.05
CA PRO A 45 16.28 -4.15 0.64
C PRO A 45 17.23 -3.40 -0.30
N SER A 46 17.12 -2.08 -0.34
CA SER A 46 18.08 -1.23 -1.06
C SER A 46 19.46 -1.30 -0.41
N THR A 47 20.50 -0.95 -1.17
CA THR A 47 21.88 -0.93 -0.65
C THR A 47 21.98 -0.03 0.58
N GLY A 48 22.42 -0.58 1.71
CA GLY A 48 22.57 0.15 2.97
C GLY A 48 21.31 0.21 3.84
N THR A 49 20.16 -0.27 3.36
CA THR A 49 18.96 -0.41 4.20
C THR A 49 19.18 -1.51 5.24
N GLN A 50 19.04 -1.15 6.51
CA GLN A 50 19.18 -2.03 7.65
C GLN A 50 17.96 -1.91 8.57
N PRO A 51 17.66 -2.92 9.39
CA PRO A 51 16.65 -2.78 10.44
C PRO A 51 16.95 -1.61 11.36
N TYR A 52 15.90 -0.93 11.83
CA TYR A 52 16.03 0.16 12.79
C TYR A 52 16.72 -0.32 14.08
N SER A 53 17.64 0.50 14.60
CA SER A 53 18.15 0.30 15.97
C SER A 53 17.02 0.44 17.00
N PRO A 54 17.16 -0.11 18.22
CA PRO A 54 16.11 -0.03 19.23
C PRO A 54 15.63 1.39 19.52
N LEU A 55 16.55 2.36 19.58
CA LEU A 55 16.20 3.76 19.82
C LEU A 55 15.42 4.37 18.64
N GLN A 56 15.82 4.07 17.40
CA GLN A 56 15.09 4.55 16.21
C GLN A 56 13.70 3.92 16.12
N LEU A 57 13.56 2.64 16.49
CA LEU A 57 12.27 1.96 16.50
C LEU A 57 11.31 2.62 17.49
N VAL A 58 11.77 2.93 18.70
CA VAL A 58 10.97 3.70 19.68
C VAL A 58 10.63 5.09 19.17
N GLY A 59 11.58 5.78 18.53
CA GLY A 59 11.33 7.09 17.90
C GLY A 59 10.29 7.01 16.78
N ARG A 60 10.28 5.93 16.00
CA ARG A 60 9.29 5.65 14.97
C ARG A 60 7.91 5.37 15.55
N ASP A 61 7.82 4.65 16.65
CA ASP A 61 6.55 4.43 17.34
C ASP A 61 5.98 5.73 17.89
N ILE A 62 6.83 6.65 18.36
CA ILE A 62 6.42 8.02 18.73
C ILE A 62 5.95 8.79 17.49
N TYR A 63 6.66 8.71 16.36
CA TYR A 63 6.23 9.35 15.11
C TYR A 63 4.83 8.90 14.67
N ILE A 64 4.51 7.61 14.85
CA ILE A 64 3.16 7.06 14.61
C ILE A 64 2.16 7.60 15.64
N ARG A 65 2.50 7.56 16.93
CA ARG A 65 1.64 8.02 18.03
C ARG A 65 1.23 9.48 17.89
N GLU A 66 2.16 10.33 17.47
CA GLU A 66 1.92 11.77 17.25
C GLU A 66 1.30 12.08 15.87
N TYR A 67 0.94 11.05 15.09
CA TYR A 67 0.31 11.19 13.77
C TYR A 67 1.09 12.06 12.77
N CYS A 68 2.42 12.05 12.86
CA CYS A 68 3.27 12.85 11.96
C CYS A 68 3.00 12.52 10.48
N SER A 69 2.69 11.25 10.17
CA SER A 69 2.39 10.76 8.81
C SER A 69 1.12 11.37 8.17
N VAL A 70 0.24 12.00 8.95
CA VAL A 70 -0.96 12.69 8.44
C VAL A 70 -0.62 14.05 7.82
N CYS A 71 0.47 14.67 8.26
CA CYS A 71 0.95 15.95 7.74
C CYS A 71 2.18 15.80 6.84
N HIS A 72 3.02 14.81 7.10
CA HIS A 72 4.28 14.57 6.43
C HIS A 72 4.27 13.21 5.74
N SER A 73 4.61 13.18 4.45
CA SER A 73 4.81 11.93 3.74
C SER A 73 6.24 11.47 3.80
N GLN A 74 6.46 10.18 3.54
CA GLN A 74 7.78 9.57 3.42
C GLN A 74 7.90 8.82 2.10
N GLN A 75 7.51 9.49 1.00
CA GLN A 75 7.52 8.87 -0.34
C GLN A 75 7.67 9.94 -1.41
N ILE A 76 8.91 10.17 -1.84
CA ILE A 76 9.25 11.09 -2.93
C ILE A 76 8.87 10.45 -4.26
N ARG A 77 8.03 11.14 -5.04
CA ARG A 77 7.58 10.64 -6.35
C ARG A 77 8.65 10.86 -7.41
N PRO A 78 8.71 10.04 -8.49
CA PRO A 78 9.70 10.16 -9.57
C PRO A 78 9.38 11.31 -10.53
N LEU A 79 9.20 12.51 -9.99
CA LEU A 79 8.94 13.75 -10.72
C LEU A 79 10.14 14.67 -10.57
N TYR A 80 10.54 15.35 -11.65
CA TYR A 80 11.71 16.24 -11.62
C TYR A 80 11.66 17.28 -10.50
N ALA A 81 10.50 17.93 -10.30
CA ALA A 81 10.32 18.95 -9.28
C ALA A 81 10.41 18.39 -7.85
N GLU A 82 9.96 17.16 -7.61
CA GLU A 82 10.10 16.51 -6.31
C GLU A 82 11.54 16.10 -6.05
N ILE A 83 12.21 15.56 -7.08
CA ILE A 83 13.60 15.16 -6.96
C ILE A 83 14.49 16.36 -6.64
N LYS A 84 14.22 17.51 -7.27
CA LYS A 84 14.90 18.76 -6.97
C LYS A 84 14.60 19.31 -5.58
N ARG A 85 13.42 19.03 -5.02
CA ARG A 85 12.99 19.56 -3.72
C ARG A 85 13.46 18.70 -2.54
N TYR A 86 13.33 17.39 -2.65
CA TYR A 86 13.51 16.45 -1.54
C TYR A 86 14.68 15.49 -1.73
N GLY A 87 15.23 15.36 -2.95
CA GLY A 87 16.32 14.44 -3.25
C GLY A 87 15.88 13.23 -4.09
N PRO A 88 16.65 12.13 -4.13
CA PRO A 88 16.31 10.96 -4.94
C PRO A 88 14.88 10.46 -4.69
N TYR A 89 14.21 9.99 -5.74
CA TYR A 89 12.87 9.39 -5.59
C TYR A 89 12.96 8.10 -4.76
N SER A 90 11.93 7.85 -3.95
CA SER A 90 11.91 6.70 -3.04
C SER A 90 11.78 5.38 -3.80
N ARG A 91 12.49 4.36 -3.31
CA ARG A 91 12.47 2.99 -3.87
C ARG A 91 11.79 2.02 -2.92
N ALA A 92 11.12 1.01 -3.45
CA ALA A 92 10.42 0.00 -2.65
C ALA A 92 11.33 -0.66 -1.59
N GLY A 93 12.60 -0.91 -1.94
CA GLY A 93 13.61 -1.50 -1.07
C GLY A 93 13.96 -0.68 0.19
N GLU A 94 13.61 0.61 0.24
CA GLU A 94 13.84 1.48 1.40
C GLU A 94 12.88 1.16 2.56
N PHE A 95 11.70 0.62 2.25
CA PHE A 95 10.59 0.44 3.19
C PHE A 95 10.36 -1.03 3.60
N VAL A 96 11.26 -1.95 3.24
CA VAL A 96 11.10 -3.41 3.47
C VAL A 96 10.93 -3.77 4.95
N TYR A 97 11.53 -2.97 5.84
CA TYR A 97 11.44 -3.19 7.28
C TYR A 97 10.27 -2.44 7.95
N ASP A 98 9.56 -1.58 7.22
CA ASP A 98 8.48 -0.77 7.79
C ASP A 98 7.21 -1.57 8.05
N ARG A 99 6.84 -1.62 9.33
CA ARG A 99 5.60 -2.25 9.80
C ARG A 99 4.92 -1.29 10.79
N PRO A 100 3.77 -0.66 10.44
CA PRO A 100 3.20 -0.54 9.09
C PRO A 100 4.04 0.40 8.21
N PHE A 101 3.87 0.41 6.89
CA PHE A 101 4.46 1.44 6.03
C PHE A 101 3.96 2.85 6.44
N LEU A 102 4.82 3.87 6.31
CA LEU A 102 4.52 5.25 6.72
C LEU A 102 4.50 6.24 5.53
N TRP A 103 4.19 5.73 4.34
CA TRP A 103 3.95 6.58 3.18
C TRP A 103 2.76 7.51 3.48
N GLY A 104 2.93 8.80 3.18
CA GLY A 104 1.88 9.78 3.46
C GLY A 104 0.83 9.82 2.37
N SER A 105 -0.41 10.11 2.74
CA SER A 105 -1.51 10.38 1.81
C SER A 105 -1.76 11.88 1.61
N LYS A 106 -1.11 12.72 2.43
CA LYS A 106 -1.25 14.18 2.43
C LYS A 106 0.10 14.83 2.78
N ARG A 107 0.33 16.02 2.23
CA ARG A 107 1.47 16.88 2.54
C ARG A 107 0.97 18.25 2.99
N THR A 108 0.70 18.38 4.28
CA THR A 108 0.52 19.70 4.93
C THR A 108 1.89 20.28 5.23
N GLY A 109 2.79 19.44 5.74
CA GLY A 109 4.22 19.70 5.82
C GLY A 109 4.98 19.05 4.65
N PRO A 110 6.30 19.30 4.56
CA PRO A 110 7.16 18.66 3.56
C PRO A 110 7.25 17.14 3.72
N ASP A 111 7.75 16.47 2.67
CA ASP A 111 8.16 15.06 2.76
C ASP A 111 9.38 14.92 3.70
N LEU A 112 9.47 13.80 4.42
CA LEU A 112 10.50 13.50 5.42
C LEU A 112 11.26 12.20 5.12
#